data_AF-A0A9D7PNH7-F1
#
_entry.id   AF-A0A9D7PNH7-F1
#
_cell.length_a   1.000
_cell.length_b   1.000
_cell.length_c   1.000
_cell.angle_alpha   90.00
_cell.angle_beta   90.00
_cell.angle_gamma   90.00
#
_symmetry.space_group_name_H-M   'P 1'
#
loop_
_entity.id
_entity.type
_entity.pdbx_description
1 polymer ?
#
loop_
_entity_poly.entity_id
_entity_poly.type
_entity_poly.pdbx_seq_one_letter_code
_entity_poly.pdbx_strand_id
1 'polypeptide(L)' 'MPKQEVSLEDSGLRQGIFSHYLIKGLKGAADKNSNKIVTVQELFNFISSQVQSYTDHVQNPQIEGQYNPNMPVAWIRD' A
#
# COMPACT_ATOMS: atom_id res chain seq x y z
N MET A 1 -18.27 -36.41 -8.86
CA MET A 1 -18.13 -35.06 -9.44
C MET A 1 -18.01 -34.06 -8.30
N PRO A 2 -16.82 -33.68 -7.83
CA PRO A 2 -16.73 -32.67 -6.80
C PRO A 2 -16.99 -31.29 -7.42
N LYS A 3 -17.98 -30.61 -6.86
CA LYS A 3 -18.35 -29.22 -7.11
C LYS A 3 -17.14 -28.33 -6.87
N GLN A 4 -16.79 -27.55 -7.89
CA GLN A 4 -16.10 -26.25 -7.84
C GLN A 4 -15.49 -25.91 -6.49
N GLU A 5 -14.18 -26.10 -6.37
CA GLU A 5 -13.36 -25.32 -5.47
C GLU A 5 -13.48 -23.86 -5.92
N VAL A 6 -14.49 -23.17 -5.40
CA VAL A 6 -14.62 -21.73 -5.55
C VAL A 6 -13.49 -21.15 -4.70
N SER A 7 -12.30 -21.09 -5.29
CA SER A 7 -11.24 -20.19 -4.85
C SER A 7 -11.86 -18.80 -4.82
N LEU A 8 -12.16 -18.35 -3.61
CA LEU A 8 -12.66 -17.05 -3.28
C LEU A 8 -11.64 -15.99 -3.70
N GLU A 9 -11.62 -15.67 -5.00
CA GLU A 9 -11.20 -14.37 -5.53
C GLU A 9 -11.99 -13.21 -4.89
N ASP A 10 -13.06 -13.51 -4.14
CA ASP A 10 -13.74 -12.61 -3.21
C ASP A 10 -12.84 -12.13 -2.05
N SER A 11 -11.73 -12.83 -1.80
CA SER A 11 -10.60 -12.44 -0.93
C SER A 11 -9.38 -11.96 -1.73
N GLY A 12 -9.40 -12.11 -3.06
CA GLY A 12 -8.27 -11.96 -3.97
C GLY A 12 -7.94 -10.52 -4.35
N LEU A 13 -8.93 -9.60 -4.36
CA LEU A 13 -8.65 -8.19 -4.62
C LEU A 13 -8.12 -7.43 -3.39
N ARG A 14 -8.50 -7.84 -2.16
CA ARG A 14 -8.21 -7.09 -0.92
C ARG A 14 -6.72 -7.03 -0.60
N GLN A 15 -6.00 -8.15 -0.73
CA GLN A 15 -4.53 -8.19 -0.61
C GLN A 15 -3.84 -7.58 -1.83
N GLY A 16 -4.45 -7.74 -3.02
CA GLY A 16 -3.90 -7.24 -4.28
C GLY A 16 -3.79 -5.72 -4.33
N ILE A 17 -4.83 -4.98 -3.92
CA ILE A 17 -4.83 -3.52 -3.98
C ILE A 17 -3.84 -2.89 -3.00
N PHE A 18 -3.80 -3.36 -1.76
CA PHE A 18 -2.78 -2.91 -0.80
C PHE A 18 -1.37 -3.21 -1.33
N SER A 19 -1.11 -4.44 -1.75
CA SER A 19 0.21 -4.86 -2.26
C SER A 19 0.61 -4.09 -3.52
N HIS A 20 -0.35 -3.81 -4.42
CA HIS A 20 -0.15 -3.00 -5.61
C HIS A 20 0.35 -1.60 -5.25
N TYR A 21 -0.33 -0.91 -4.33
CA TYR A 21 0.08 0.43 -3.90
C TYR A 21 1.32 0.43 -3.02
N LEU A 22 1.56 -0.62 -2.23
CA LEU A 22 2.80 -0.78 -1.49
C LEU A 22 4.02 -0.83 -2.43
N ILE A 23 3.98 -1.71 -3.44
CA ILE A 23 5.07 -1.83 -4.43
C ILE A 23 5.23 -0.53 -5.23
N LYS A 24 4.12 0.09 -5.65
CA LYS A 24 4.14 1.36 -6.38
C LYS A 24 4.75 2.48 -5.55
N GLY A 25 4.41 2.56 -4.26
CA GLY A 25 4.95 3.53 -3.31
C GLY A 25 6.45 3.35 -3.09
N LEU A 26 6.90 2.11 -2.86
CA LEU A 26 8.33 1.77 -2.68
C LEU A 26 9.16 2.02 -3.94
N LYS A 27 8.55 1.96 -5.14
CA LYS A 27 9.19 2.36 -6.40
C LYS A 27 9.34 3.88 -6.58
N GLY A 28 8.85 4.67 -5.63
CA GLY A 28 9.01 6.12 -5.60
C GLY A 28 7.72 6.91 -5.74
N ALA A 29 6.58 6.29 -6.02
CA ALA A 29 5.31 7.02 -6.13
C ALA A 29 4.85 7.65 -4.80
N ALA A 30 5.43 7.21 -3.68
CA ALA A 30 5.19 7.78 -2.37
C ALA A 30 6.14 8.94 -2.00
N ASP A 31 7.18 9.23 -2.80
CA ASP A 31 8.12 10.34 -2.55
C ASP A 31 7.44 11.69 -2.82
N LYS A 32 6.72 12.19 -1.81
CA LYS A 32 5.89 13.39 -1.91
C LYS A 32 6.72 14.66 -1.95
N ASN A 33 7.89 14.66 -1.31
CA ASN A 33 8.76 15.83 -1.23
C ASN A 33 9.87 15.82 -2.30
N SER A 34 9.95 14.78 -3.13
CA SER A 34 10.92 14.62 -4.23
C SER A 34 12.38 14.62 -3.78
N ASN A 35 12.66 14.12 -2.57
CA ASN A 35 14.02 14.02 -2.03
C ASN A 35 14.71 12.69 -2.33
N LYS A 36 14.08 11.82 -3.16
CA LYS A 36 14.53 10.46 -3.53
C LYS A 36 14.51 9.45 -2.38
N ILE A 37 13.88 9.77 -1.26
CA ILE A 37 13.74 8.90 -0.09
C ILE A 37 12.25 8.80 0.24
N VAL A 38 11.75 7.57 0.31
CA VAL A 38 10.39 7.32 0.80
C VAL A 38 10.47 7.02 2.29
N THR A 39 9.79 7.82 3.11
CA THR A 39 9.62 7.56 4.54
C THR A 39 8.41 6.66 4.84
N VAL A 40 8.35 6.07 6.04
CA VAL A 40 7.17 5.31 6.51
C VAL A 40 5.90 6.14 6.39
N GLN A 41 5.95 7.40 6.84
CA GLN A 41 4.78 8.27 6.83
C GLN A 41 4.31 8.56 5.40
N GLU A 42 5.23 8.82 4.49
CA GLU A 42 4.93 9.04 3.07
C GLU A 42 4.34 7.81 2.41
N LEU A 43 4.92 6.64 2.65
CA LEU A 43 4.43 5.38 2.13
C LEU A 43 3.02 5.08 2.65
N PHE A 44 2.78 5.23 3.95
CA PHE A 44 1.47 5.00 4.54
C PHE A 44 0.42 5.98 4.00
N ASN A 45 0.74 7.27 3.93
CA ASN A 45 -0.16 8.28 3.40
C ASN A 45 -0.52 8.00 1.93
N PHE A 46 0.46 7.57 1.13
CA PHE A 46 0.24 7.17 -0.26
C PHE A 46 -0.71 5.96 -0.32
N ILE A 47 -0.42 4.88 0.39
CA ILE A 47 -1.25 3.67 0.38
C ILE A 47 -2.66 3.97 0.86
N SER A 48 -2.80 4.70 1.96
CA SER A 48 -4.09 5.05 2.56
C SER A 48 -4.97 5.83 1.58
N SER A 49 -4.41 6.89 0.96
CA SER A 49 -5.12 7.69 -0.04
C SER A 49 -5.55 6.86 -1.25
N GLN A 50 -4.67 5.99 -1.76
CA GLN A 50 -4.96 5.20 -2.96
C GLN A 50 -5.97 4.07 -2.69
N VAL A 51 -5.87 3.40 -1.55
CA VAL A 51 -6.81 2.34 -1.15
C VAL A 51 -8.19 2.93 -0.89
N GLN A 52 -8.28 4.05 -0.16
CA GLN A 52 -9.56 4.73 0.07
C GLN A 52 -10.19 5.19 -1.23
N SER A 53 -9.42 5.82 -2.12
CA SER A 53 -9.92 6.26 -3.42
C SER A 53 -10.35 5.10 -4.31
N TYR A 54 -9.68 3.94 -4.25
CA TYR A 54 -10.00 2.79 -5.09
C TYR A 54 -11.20 1.99 -4.57
N THR A 55 -11.41 2.00 -3.25
CA THR A 55 -12.46 1.22 -2.59
C THR A 55 -13.67 2.06 -2.18
N ASP A 56 -13.77 3.31 -2.63
CA ASP A 56 -14.79 4.27 -2.19
C ASP A 56 -14.89 4.34 -0.65
N HIS A 57 -13.74 4.43 0.03
CA HIS A 57 -13.59 4.49 1.49
C HIS A 57 -14.07 3.25 2.27
N VAL A 58 -14.38 2.14 1.57
CA VAL A 58 -14.75 0.87 2.21
C VAL A 58 -13.58 0.28 3.00
N GLN A 59 -12.34 0.48 2.54
CA GLN A 59 -11.14 0.00 3.24
C GLN A 59 -10.32 1.15 3.82
N ASN A 60 -9.88 0.96 5.08
CA ASN A 60 -9.06 1.90 5.83
C ASN A 60 -7.77 1.21 6.29
N PRO A 61 -6.65 1.38 5.57
CA PRO A 61 -5.36 0.86 6.00
C PRO A 61 -4.99 1.37 7.40
N GLN A 62 -4.47 0.48 8.23
CA GLN A 62 -3.98 0.80 9.58
C GLN A 62 -2.49 0.51 9.66
N ILE A 63 -1.78 1.33 10.43
CA ILE A 63 -0.39 1.10 10.80
C ILE A 63 -0.34 1.09 12.33
N GLU A 64 0.20 0.01 12.88
CA GLU A 64 0.25 -0.22 14.32
C GLU A 64 1.69 -0.31 14.81
N GLY A 65 1.89 -0.02 16.10
CA GLY A 65 3.18 -0.08 16.77
C GLY A 65 3.88 1.28 16.92
N GLN A 66 5.04 1.25 17.57
CA GLN A 66 5.90 2.42 17.72
C GLN A 66 6.89 2.48 16.55
N TYR A 67 6.86 3.56 15.78
CA TYR A 67 7.77 3.78 14.67
C TYR A 67 8.15 5.26 14.58
N ASN A 68 9.32 5.53 13.98
CA ASN A 68 9.69 6.90 13.61
C ASN A 68 9.03 7.23 12.26
N PRO A 69 8.16 8.26 12.16
CA PRO A 69 7.50 8.63 10.91
C PRO A 69 8.49 8.94 9.77
N ASN A 70 9.68 9.44 10.13
CA ASN A 70 10.74 9.80 9.20
C ASN A 70 11.69 8.63 8.88
N MET A 71 11.39 7.41 9.35
CA MET A 71 12.21 6.23 9.04
C MET A 71 12.20 6.01 7.53
N PRO A 72 13.38 5.99 6.86
CA PRO A 72 13.46 5.65 5.44
C PRO A 72 13.10 4.19 5.19
N VAL A 73 12.28 3.93 4.18
CA VAL A 73 11.87 2.57 3.77
C VAL A 73 12.22 2.25 2.33
N ALA A 74 12.45 3.25 1.48
CA ALA A 74 12.97 3.05 0.13
C ALA A 74 13.82 4.25 -0.33
N TRP A 75 14.71 3.97 -1.29
CA TRP A 75 15.58 4.93 -1.95
C TRP A 75 15.34 4.82 -3.45
N ILE A 76 15.07 5.95 -4.11
CA ILE A 76 14.89 6.00 -5.56
C ILE A 76 16.28 6.10 -6.20
N ARG A 77 16.59 5.16 -7.09
CA ARG A 77 17.81 5.19 -7.91
C ARG A 77 17.47 5.79 -9.27
N ASP A 78 18.39 6.60 -9.78
CA ASP A 78 18.37 7.11 -11.16
C ASP A 78 18.60 5.97 -12.18
#